data_AF-A0A820DJW6-F1
#
_entry.id   AF-A0A820DJW6-F1
#
_cell.length_a   1.000
_cell.length_b   1.000
_cell.length_c   1.000
_cell.angle_alpha   90.00
_cell.angle_beta   90.00
_cell.angle_gamma   90.00
#
_symmetry.space_group_name_H-M   'P 1'
#
loop_
_entity.id
_entity.type
_entity.pdbx_description
1 polymer ?
#
loop_
_entity_poly.entity_id
_entity_poly.type
_entity_poly.pdbx_seq_one_letter_code
_entity_poly.pdbx_strand_id
1 'polypeptide(L)'
;RDGKSFEARSVTAIQDDKIIFECKMSFHRKEQGNLAHQPIMPSIGVIPPEELCSTRQRFQSLLDDKRLPTEVRPFVELALEMPIRIDIRHCNPRDLLTPTSIWPARQLIWIKAIESLPNDSHLHRAAVAYCSDRVLLTTAFLPYAINIFSPRIRMQASLDHSMWFHDDFDFDSTSSSNQLTDKQIKRTKDIPSIPPKTSVRADDWLLYELECPIAMHNRALTFGRIWTRSGRLIVTCAQEGVIRCN
;
A
#
# COMPACT_ATOMS: atom_id res chain seq x y z
N ARG A 1 22.49 -9.96 -13.29
CA ARG A 1 23.70 -9.10 -13.26
C ARG A 1 24.20 -9.07 -11.84
N ASP A 2 25.49 -9.29 -11.63
CA ASP A 2 26.11 -9.35 -10.31
C ASP A 2 27.24 -8.34 -10.25
N GLY A 3 26.95 -7.17 -9.68
CA GLY A 3 27.92 -6.10 -9.48
C GLY A 3 28.41 -6.06 -8.04
N LYS A 4 29.43 -5.23 -7.78
CA LYS A 4 30.02 -5.08 -6.43
C LYS A 4 29.03 -4.51 -5.39
N SER A 5 28.13 -3.62 -5.81
CA SER A 5 27.15 -2.98 -4.92
C SER A 5 25.71 -3.35 -5.28
N PHE A 6 25.43 -3.64 -6.55
CA PHE A 6 24.08 -3.90 -7.05
C PHE A 6 23.98 -5.25 -7.74
N GLU A 7 22.94 -6.00 -7.41
CA GLU A 7 22.52 -7.20 -8.10
C GLU A 7 21.19 -6.98 -8.80
N ALA A 8 21.01 -7.59 -9.96
CA ALA A 8 19.75 -7.56 -10.68
C ALA A 8 19.29 -8.99 -11.02
N ARG A 9 18.00 -9.24 -10.79
CA ARG A 9 17.31 -10.50 -11.06
C ARG A 9 16.10 -10.23 -11.95
N SER A 10 15.73 -11.22 -12.75
CA SER A 10 14.48 -11.24 -13.50
C SER A 10 13.70 -12.50 -13.10
N VAL A 11 12.40 -12.33 -12.90
CA VAL A 11 11.48 -13.40 -12.54
C VAL A 11 10.40 -13.46 -13.61
N THR A 12 10.18 -14.65 -14.16
CA THR A 12 9.11 -14.93 -15.11
C THR A 12 8.20 -15.97 -14.48
N ALA A 13 6.93 -15.64 -14.27
CA ALA A 13 5.93 -16.60 -13.79
C ALA A 13 5.23 -17.23 -14.99
N ILE A 14 5.12 -18.56 -14.97
CA ILE A 14 4.57 -19.37 -16.05
C ILE A 14 3.44 -20.23 -15.50
N GLN A 15 2.32 -20.26 -16.21
CA GLN A 15 1.20 -21.18 -15.98
C GLN A 15 0.73 -21.70 -17.33
N ASP A 16 0.52 -23.02 -17.46
CA ASP A 16 0.11 -23.68 -18.70
C ASP A 16 0.95 -23.25 -19.92
N ASP A 17 2.28 -23.24 -19.74
CA ASP A 17 3.30 -22.81 -20.70
C ASP A 17 3.18 -21.36 -21.21
N LYS A 18 2.39 -20.53 -20.54
CA LYS A 18 2.22 -19.10 -20.85
C LYS A 18 2.84 -18.25 -19.77
N ILE A 19 3.56 -17.21 -20.20
CA ILE A 19 4.05 -16.17 -19.30
C ILE A 19 2.85 -15.37 -18.81
N ILE A 20 2.63 -15.33 -17.49
CA ILE A 20 1.53 -14.59 -16.87
C ILE A 20 2.02 -13.32 -16.15
N PHE A 21 3.31 -13.24 -15.84
CA PHE A 21 3.91 -12.10 -15.16
C PHE A 21 5.43 -12.08 -15.36
N GLU A 22 5.98 -10.88 -15.48
CA GLU A 22 7.43 -10.65 -15.52
C GLU A 22 7.80 -9.53 -14.55
N CYS A 23 8.92 -9.71 -13.85
CA CYS A 23 9.44 -8.72 -12.92
C CYS A 23 10.95 -8.58 -13.07
N LYS A 24 11.44 -7.35 -12.88
CA LYS A 24 12.87 -7.05 -12.70
C LYS A 24 13.06 -6.48 -11.31
N MET A 25 13.99 -7.06 -10.57
CA MET A 25 14.31 -6.67 -9.20
C MET A 25 15.77 -6.23 -9.13
N SER A 26 16.03 -5.14 -8.40
CA SER A 26 17.37 -4.65 -8.12
C SER A 26 17.61 -4.67 -6.62
N PHE A 27 18.73 -5.24 -6.21
CA PHE A 27 19.15 -5.35 -4.82
C PHE A 27 20.41 -4.52 -4.63
N HIS A 28 20.51 -3.84 -3.50
CA HIS A 28 21.66 -3.05 -3.11
C HIS A 28 22.16 -3.55 -1.75
N ARG A 29 23.47 -3.68 -1.59
CA ARG A 29 24.05 -3.93 -0.27
C ARG A 29 23.74 -2.77 0.68
N LYS A 30 23.69 -3.02 1.98
CA LYS A 30 23.55 -1.93 2.96
C LYS A 30 24.79 -1.04 2.91
N GLU A 31 24.56 0.27 2.89
CA GLU A 31 25.61 1.28 2.85
C GLU A 31 25.12 2.54 3.55
N GLN A 32 26.02 3.21 4.27
CA GLN A 32 25.69 4.46 4.93
C GLN A 32 25.67 5.61 3.90
N GLY A 33 24.53 6.28 3.79
CA GLY A 33 24.35 7.42 2.90
C GLY A 33 24.81 8.74 3.51
N ASN A 34 25.14 9.71 2.65
CA ASN A 34 25.49 11.08 3.06
C ASN A 34 24.34 12.08 2.91
N LEU A 35 23.22 11.64 2.32
CA LEU A 35 22.01 12.42 2.06
C LEU A 35 20.81 11.69 2.68
N ALA A 36 19.97 12.43 3.39
CA ALA A 36 18.77 11.89 4.01
C ALA A 36 17.69 12.98 4.09
N HIS A 37 16.57 12.75 3.42
CA HIS A 37 15.33 13.52 3.58
C HIS A 37 14.14 12.64 3.21
N GLN A 38 12.95 12.99 3.68
CA GLN A 38 11.68 12.42 3.25
C GLN A 38 10.59 13.51 3.33
N PRO A 39 9.45 13.35 2.63
CA PRO A 39 8.27 14.14 2.92
C PRO A 39 7.76 13.88 4.35
N ILE A 40 6.91 14.78 4.85
CA ILE A 40 6.22 14.61 6.13
C ILE A 40 5.01 13.69 5.90
N MET A 41 4.83 12.68 6.76
CA MET A 41 3.64 11.84 6.73
C MET A 41 2.38 12.72 6.90
N PRO A 42 1.32 12.52 6.10
CA PRO A 42 0.10 13.31 6.25
C PRO A 42 -0.50 13.13 7.65
N SER A 43 -0.95 14.23 8.27
CA SER A 43 -1.65 14.22 9.56
C SER A 43 -3.15 14.52 9.40
N ILE A 44 -3.51 15.41 8.47
CA ILE A 44 -4.90 15.76 8.18
C ILE A 44 -5.62 14.55 7.56
N GLY A 45 -6.74 14.16 8.16
CA GLY A 45 -7.55 13.03 7.71
C GLY A 45 -6.97 11.66 8.05
N VAL A 46 -5.90 11.58 8.85
CA VAL A 46 -5.44 10.31 9.44
C VAL A 46 -6.14 10.11 10.78
N ILE A 47 -6.95 9.07 10.86
CA ILE A 47 -7.59 8.62 12.11
C ILE A 47 -6.80 7.40 12.62
N PRO A 48 -6.54 7.28 13.93
CA PRO A 48 -5.87 6.09 14.48
C PRO A 48 -6.58 4.79 14.08
N PRO A 49 -5.84 3.74 13.69
CA PRO A 49 -6.45 2.51 13.19
C PRO A 49 -7.37 1.87 14.22
N GLU A 50 -7.10 2.02 15.52
CA GLU A 50 -7.91 1.48 16.61
C GLU A 50 -9.33 2.05 16.67
N GLU A 51 -9.55 3.27 16.16
CA GLU A 51 -10.85 3.93 16.09
C GLU A 51 -11.62 3.60 14.80
N LEU A 52 -10.97 2.92 13.87
CA LEU A 52 -11.53 2.58 12.56
C LEU A 52 -12.09 1.15 12.52
N CYS A 53 -13.14 0.99 11.73
CA CYS A 53 -13.75 -0.31 11.46
C CYS A 53 -12.78 -1.23 10.70
N SER A 54 -12.56 -2.44 11.21
CA SER A 54 -11.78 -3.47 10.53
C SER A 54 -12.45 -3.92 9.23
N THR A 55 -11.68 -4.56 8.34
CA THR A 55 -12.23 -5.17 7.12
C THR A 55 -13.36 -6.15 7.45
N ARG A 56 -13.17 -7.01 8.45
CA ARG A 56 -14.20 -7.99 8.86
C ARG A 56 -15.47 -7.30 9.35
N GLN A 57 -15.35 -6.32 10.24
CA GLN A 57 -16.52 -5.56 10.74
C GLN A 57 -17.22 -4.80 9.61
N ARG A 58 -16.46 -4.24 8.66
CA ARG A 58 -17.01 -3.51 7.51
C ARG A 58 -17.83 -4.44 6.62
N PHE A 59 -17.33 -5.63 6.29
CA PHE A 59 -18.07 -6.61 5.51
C PHE A 59 -19.28 -7.16 6.28
N GLN A 60 -19.14 -7.42 7.58
CA GLN A 60 -20.29 -7.82 8.42
C GLN A 60 -21.40 -6.76 8.41
N SER A 61 -21.03 -5.48 8.55
CA SER A 61 -22.01 -4.38 8.51
C SER A 61 -22.77 -4.27 7.19
N LEU A 62 -22.17 -4.72 6.07
CA LEU A 62 -22.89 -4.82 4.80
C LEU A 62 -23.95 -5.92 4.83
N LEU A 63 -23.66 -7.08 5.41
CA LEU A 63 -24.63 -8.17 5.53
C LEU A 63 -25.83 -7.80 6.40
N ASP A 64 -25.60 -6.95 7.40
CA ASP A 64 -26.60 -6.43 8.32
C ASP A 64 -27.41 -5.26 7.72
N ASP A 65 -26.91 -4.61 6.66
CA ASP A 65 -27.57 -3.50 5.98
C ASP A 65 -28.68 -4.01 5.04
N LYS A 66 -29.91 -3.56 5.30
CA LYS A 66 -31.11 -3.93 4.51
C LYS A 66 -31.06 -3.44 3.06
N ARG A 67 -30.20 -2.47 2.74
CA ARG A 67 -30.00 -1.97 1.37
C ARG A 67 -29.12 -2.88 0.52
N LEU A 68 -28.45 -3.87 1.12
CA LEU A 68 -27.55 -4.77 0.40
C LEU A 68 -28.33 -5.54 -0.68
N PRO A 69 -27.97 -5.39 -1.98
CA PRO A 69 -28.62 -6.14 -3.05
C PRO A 69 -28.42 -7.66 -2.88
N THR A 70 -29.46 -8.44 -3.17
CA THR A 70 -29.43 -9.91 -3.06
C THR A 70 -28.33 -10.53 -3.90
N GLU A 71 -28.02 -9.94 -5.05
CA GLU A 71 -26.99 -10.39 -5.99
C GLU A 71 -25.56 -10.18 -5.45
N VAL A 72 -25.37 -9.18 -4.57
CA VAL A 72 -24.06 -8.83 -4.00
C VAL A 72 -23.78 -9.64 -2.72
N ARG A 73 -24.82 -10.07 -2.00
CA ARG A 73 -24.71 -10.77 -0.71
C ARG A 73 -23.78 -12.01 -0.74
N PRO A 74 -23.90 -12.95 -1.71
CA PRO A 74 -23.00 -14.11 -1.75
C PRO A 74 -21.52 -13.75 -1.86
N PHE A 75 -21.20 -12.65 -2.56
CA PHE A 75 -19.81 -12.17 -2.65
C PHE A 75 -19.30 -11.65 -1.30
N VAL A 76 -20.13 -10.96 -0.54
CA VAL A 76 -19.77 -10.45 0.80
C VAL A 76 -19.61 -11.61 1.78
N GLU A 77 -20.50 -12.61 1.73
CA GLU A 77 -20.41 -13.83 2.54
C GLU A 77 -19.11 -14.59 2.23
N LEU A 78 -18.83 -14.85 0.95
CA LEU A 78 -17.59 -15.50 0.52
C LEU A 78 -16.34 -14.73 0.99
N ALA A 79 -16.36 -13.40 0.91
CA ALA A 79 -15.25 -12.57 1.38
C ALA A 79 -15.01 -12.67 2.90
N LEU A 80 -16.03 -13.02 3.69
CA LEU A 80 -15.94 -13.24 5.13
C LEU A 80 -15.57 -14.69 5.50
N GLU A 81 -15.94 -15.66 4.66
CA GLU A 81 -15.54 -17.06 4.82
C GLU A 81 -14.09 -17.30 4.44
N MET A 82 -13.62 -16.61 3.39
CA MET A 82 -12.22 -16.62 3.01
C MET A 82 -11.35 -16.00 4.09
N PRO A 83 -10.17 -16.57 4.37
CA PRO A 83 -9.30 -16.02 5.39
C PRO A 83 -8.82 -14.62 4.99
N ILE A 84 -9.39 -13.60 5.64
CA ILE A 84 -8.86 -12.24 5.60
C ILE A 84 -7.52 -12.28 6.33
N ARG A 85 -6.41 -12.22 5.57
CA ARG A 85 -5.05 -12.22 6.13
C ARG A 85 -4.50 -10.82 6.40
N ILE A 86 -5.18 -9.79 5.88
CA ILE A 86 -4.79 -8.38 5.98
C ILE A 86 -5.99 -7.57 6.42
N ASP A 87 -5.81 -6.78 7.46
CA ASP A 87 -6.77 -5.77 7.84
C ASP A 87 -6.48 -4.47 7.10
N ILE A 88 -7.49 -3.96 6.40
CA ILE A 88 -7.50 -2.68 5.71
C ILE A 88 -8.53 -1.79 6.39
N ARG A 89 -8.10 -0.65 6.94
CA ARG A 89 -8.98 0.32 7.60
C ARG A 89 -8.91 1.66 6.89
N HIS A 90 -10.02 2.13 6.35
CA HIS A 90 -10.08 3.41 5.66
C HIS A 90 -10.23 4.55 6.67
N CYS A 91 -9.34 5.54 6.64
CA CYS A 91 -9.46 6.72 7.52
C CYS A 91 -10.72 7.54 7.20
N ASN A 92 -11.17 7.51 5.95
CA ASN A 92 -12.44 8.08 5.51
C ASN A 92 -13.33 6.95 4.98
N PRO A 93 -14.02 6.19 5.84
CA PRO A 93 -14.84 5.07 5.43
C PRO A 93 -16.01 5.57 4.55
N ARG A 94 -16.18 4.91 3.40
CA ARG A 94 -17.24 5.25 2.43
C ARG A 94 -18.47 4.37 2.65
N ASP A 95 -19.65 4.87 2.33
CA ASP A 95 -20.81 4.01 2.08
C ASP A 95 -20.58 3.26 0.75
N LEU A 96 -20.54 1.93 0.80
CA LEU A 96 -20.34 1.09 -0.39
C LEU A 96 -21.64 0.82 -1.15
N LEU A 97 -22.79 1.02 -0.53
CA LEU A 97 -24.11 0.84 -1.14
C LEU A 97 -24.62 2.14 -1.76
N THR A 98 -24.20 3.29 -1.22
CA THR A 98 -24.51 4.61 -1.77
C THR A 98 -23.24 5.47 -1.87
N PRO A 99 -22.31 5.12 -2.79
CA PRO A 99 -21.05 5.82 -2.92
C PRO A 99 -21.25 7.27 -3.40
N THR A 100 -20.43 8.18 -2.89
CA THR A 100 -20.37 9.58 -3.31
C THR A 100 -19.05 9.87 -4.04
N SER A 101 -19.06 10.94 -4.85
CA SER A 101 -17.85 11.42 -5.54
C SER A 101 -16.88 12.04 -4.54
N ILE A 102 -15.59 11.74 -4.68
CA ILE A 102 -14.51 12.29 -3.84
C ILE A 102 -13.43 12.87 -4.74
N TRP A 103 -13.09 14.14 -4.49
CA TRP A 103 -11.99 14.85 -5.16
C TRP A 103 -11.10 15.57 -4.13
N PRO A 104 -9.76 15.56 -4.28
CA PRO A 104 -8.98 14.81 -5.27
C PRO A 104 -9.11 13.30 -5.09
N ALA A 105 -8.73 12.51 -6.11
CA ALA A 105 -8.70 11.05 -6.05
C ALA A 105 -7.57 10.58 -5.12
N ARG A 106 -7.77 10.74 -3.82
CA ARG A 106 -6.80 10.49 -2.75
C ARG A 106 -7.49 9.80 -1.60
N GLN A 107 -6.84 8.80 -1.01
CA GLN A 107 -7.32 8.13 0.19
C GLN A 107 -6.18 7.73 1.11
N LEU A 108 -6.51 7.60 2.39
CA LEU A 108 -5.62 7.18 3.46
C LEU A 108 -6.20 5.92 4.06
N ILE A 109 -5.42 4.84 4.08
CA ILE A 109 -5.81 3.57 4.68
C ILE A 109 -4.71 3.08 5.60
N TRP A 110 -5.07 2.36 6.65
CA TRP A 110 -4.14 1.55 7.41
C TRP A 110 -4.17 0.12 6.89
N ILE A 111 -2.99 -0.47 6.74
CA ILE A 111 -2.80 -1.87 6.35
C ILE A 111 -1.96 -2.59 7.40
N LYS A 112 -2.32 -3.85 7.68
CA LYS A 112 -1.60 -4.72 8.60
C LYS A 112 -1.92 -6.19 8.33
N ALA A 113 -0.91 -7.06 8.33
CA ALA A 113 -1.10 -8.50 8.40
C ALA A 113 -1.74 -8.87 9.75
N ILE A 114 -2.81 -9.67 9.72
CA ILE A 114 -3.59 -10.00 10.92
C ILE A 114 -2.83 -10.96 11.82
N GLU A 115 -2.14 -11.94 11.23
CA GLU A 115 -1.36 -12.94 11.95
C GLU A 115 0.03 -12.39 12.28
N SER A 116 0.57 -12.83 13.42
CA SER A 116 1.94 -12.49 13.77
C SER A 116 2.91 -13.15 12.78
N LEU A 117 3.87 -12.37 12.30
CA LEU A 117 4.89 -12.84 11.37
C LEU A 117 6.22 -13.08 12.12
N PRO A 118 7.00 -14.11 11.73
CA PRO A 118 8.35 -14.30 12.26
C PRO A 118 9.25 -13.11 11.90
N ASN A 119 10.34 -12.94 12.64
CA ASN A 119 11.36 -11.92 12.39
C ASN A 119 12.19 -12.22 11.13
N ASP A 120 11.54 -12.25 9.97
CA ASP A 120 12.13 -12.48 8.66
C ASP A 120 11.90 -11.26 7.77
N SER A 121 12.98 -10.51 7.51
CA SER A 121 12.95 -9.31 6.69
C SER A 121 12.44 -9.55 5.26
N HIS A 122 12.67 -10.73 4.68
CA HIS A 122 12.17 -11.08 3.35
C HIS A 122 10.66 -11.29 3.38
N LEU A 123 10.15 -11.99 4.39
CA LEU A 123 8.72 -12.20 4.55
C LEU A 123 7.97 -10.88 4.76
N HIS A 124 8.50 -9.98 5.59
CA HIS A 124 7.87 -8.68 5.79
C HIS A 124 7.87 -7.80 4.52
N ARG A 125 8.95 -7.81 3.73
CA ARG A 125 8.98 -7.14 2.41
C ARG A 125 7.95 -7.74 1.45
N ALA A 126 7.85 -9.08 1.41
CA ALA A 126 6.86 -9.77 0.58
C ALA A 126 5.42 -9.47 1.03
N ALA A 127 5.16 -9.42 2.33
CA ALA A 127 3.86 -9.04 2.89
C ALA A 127 3.49 -7.60 2.52
N VAL A 128 4.41 -6.64 2.63
CA VAL A 128 4.16 -5.24 2.19
C VAL A 128 3.92 -5.16 0.69
N ALA A 129 4.67 -5.91 -0.13
CA ALA A 129 4.44 -6.00 -1.57
C ALA A 129 3.09 -6.62 -1.94
N TYR A 130 2.65 -7.62 -1.19
CA TYR A 130 1.32 -8.19 -1.38
C TYR A 130 0.22 -7.19 -0.96
N CYS A 131 0.44 -6.42 0.11
CA CYS A 131 -0.51 -5.39 0.56
C CYS A 131 -0.63 -4.22 -0.43
N SER A 132 0.44 -3.81 -1.10
CA SER A 132 0.44 -2.61 -1.96
C SER A 132 -0.53 -2.72 -3.13
N ASP A 133 -0.72 -3.91 -3.69
CA ASP A 133 -1.58 -4.14 -4.86
C ASP A 133 -3.08 -4.37 -4.50
N ARG A 134 -3.45 -4.26 -3.21
CA ARG A 134 -4.84 -4.54 -2.77
C ARG A 134 -5.84 -3.42 -3.10
N VAL A 135 -5.43 -2.16 -2.97
CA VAL A 135 -6.33 -0.99 -3.03
C VAL A 135 -5.84 0.08 -4.02
N LEU A 136 -4.55 0.06 -4.40
CA LEU A 136 -3.89 1.13 -5.13
C LEU A 136 -4.66 1.58 -6.37
N LEU A 137 -4.93 0.66 -7.31
CA LEU A 137 -5.68 0.95 -8.55
C LEU A 137 -7.12 1.45 -8.31
N THR A 138 -7.78 0.98 -7.25
CA THR A 138 -9.19 1.37 -6.96
C THR A 138 -9.33 2.83 -6.54
N THR A 139 -8.24 3.52 -6.23
CA THR A 139 -8.21 4.97 -5.95
C THR A 139 -8.72 5.78 -7.14
N ALA A 140 -8.53 5.29 -8.37
CA ALA A 140 -9.02 5.92 -9.59
C ALA A 140 -10.56 6.03 -9.66
N PHE A 141 -11.27 5.19 -8.91
CA PHE A 141 -12.74 5.18 -8.91
C PHE A 141 -13.37 6.26 -8.03
N LEU A 142 -12.59 6.89 -7.13
CA LEU A 142 -13.08 7.83 -6.13
C LEU A 142 -13.87 9.01 -6.73
N PRO A 143 -13.40 9.70 -7.79
CA PRO A 143 -14.13 10.83 -8.36
C PRO A 143 -15.47 10.45 -9.01
N TYR A 144 -15.64 9.17 -9.34
CA TYR A 144 -16.79 8.68 -10.12
C TYR A 144 -17.84 7.98 -9.26
N ALA A 145 -17.67 8.00 -7.93
CA ALA A 145 -18.50 7.25 -6.98
C ALA A 145 -18.58 5.75 -7.32
N ILE A 146 -17.49 5.18 -7.85
CA ILE A 146 -17.41 3.75 -8.20
C ILE A 146 -16.71 3.00 -7.06
N ASN A 147 -17.17 1.78 -6.81
CA ASN A 147 -16.54 0.85 -5.87
C ASN A 147 -16.65 -0.59 -6.39
N ILE A 148 -16.13 -1.54 -5.61
CA ILE A 148 -16.00 -2.97 -5.97
C ILE A 148 -17.32 -3.67 -6.33
N PHE A 149 -18.48 -3.16 -5.90
CA PHE A 149 -19.79 -3.73 -6.21
C PHE A 149 -20.47 -3.04 -7.38
N SER A 150 -19.85 -2.01 -7.96
CA SER A 150 -20.52 -1.20 -8.97
C SER A 150 -20.71 -2.02 -10.26
N PRO A 151 -21.95 -2.17 -10.75
CA PRO A 151 -22.21 -2.84 -12.02
C PRO A 151 -21.66 -2.04 -13.22
N ARG A 152 -21.15 -0.82 -12.96
CA ARG A 152 -20.48 0.03 -13.95
C ARG A 152 -19.10 -0.49 -14.34
N ILE A 153 -18.44 -1.30 -13.53
CA ILE A 153 -17.11 -1.83 -13.84
C ILE A 153 -17.27 -2.97 -14.86
N ARG A 154 -16.74 -2.78 -16.07
CA ARG A 154 -16.72 -3.81 -17.12
C ARG A 154 -15.40 -4.56 -17.17
N MET A 155 -14.31 -3.86 -16.88
CA MET A 155 -12.98 -4.46 -16.87
C MET A 155 -12.08 -3.66 -15.93
N GLN A 156 -11.30 -4.39 -15.12
CA GLN A 156 -10.22 -3.84 -14.32
C GLN A 156 -9.07 -4.84 -14.36
N ALA A 157 -7.88 -4.37 -14.74
CA ALA A 157 -6.66 -5.18 -14.71
C ALA A 157 -5.44 -4.31 -14.44
N SER A 158 -4.54 -4.79 -13.58
CA SER A 158 -3.21 -4.20 -13.41
C SER A 158 -2.39 -4.41 -14.67
N LEU A 159 -1.71 -3.37 -15.16
CA LEU A 159 -0.78 -3.47 -16.28
C LEU A 159 0.66 -3.65 -15.78
N ASP A 160 1.03 -2.86 -14.78
CA ASP A 160 2.32 -2.94 -14.10
C ASP A 160 2.16 -2.71 -12.60
N HIS A 161 3.25 -2.90 -11.86
CA HIS A 161 3.36 -2.47 -10.47
C HIS A 161 4.85 -2.28 -10.16
N SER A 162 5.22 -1.10 -9.69
CA SER A 162 6.60 -0.74 -9.35
C SER A 162 6.69 -0.32 -7.90
N MET A 163 7.71 -0.80 -7.20
CA MET A 163 7.95 -0.51 -5.80
C MET A 163 9.40 -0.12 -5.54
N TRP A 164 9.60 0.84 -4.64
CA TRP A 164 10.89 1.25 -4.13
C TRP A 164 10.87 1.15 -2.60
N PHE A 165 11.74 0.29 -2.05
CA PHE A 165 11.92 0.12 -0.61
C PHE A 165 13.03 1.07 -0.15
N HIS A 166 12.69 2.00 0.75
CA HIS A 166 13.60 3.08 1.19
C HIS A 166 14.28 2.78 2.52
N ASP A 167 13.79 1.77 3.24
CA ASP A 167 14.28 1.40 4.56
C ASP A 167 14.35 -0.12 4.72
N ASP A 168 15.17 -0.57 5.66
CA ASP A 168 15.29 -2.00 5.93
C ASP A 168 14.23 -2.50 6.89
N PHE A 169 13.86 -3.77 6.68
CA PHE A 169 12.94 -4.53 7.52
C PHE A 169 13.72 -5.40 8.52
N ASP A 170 14.89 -4.92 8.96
CA ASP A 170 15.76 -5.70 9.83
C ASP A 170 15.21 -5.78 11.25
N PHE A 171 15.45 -6.92 11.89
CA PHE A 171 15.12 -7.17 13.29
C PHE A 171 16.35 -7.23 14.20
N ASP A 172 17.55 -7.27 13.61
CA ASP A 172 18.80 -7.34 14.36
C ASP A 172 19.21 -5.96 14.90
N SER A 173 19.40 -5.88 16.21
CA SER A 173 19.60 -4.66 17.00
C SER A 173 20.96 -3.96 16.80
N THR A 174 21.76 -4.39 15.83
CA THR A 174 23.16 -3.92 15.64
C THR A 174 23.34 -2.89 14.53
N SER A 175 22.28 -2.54 13.78
CA SER A 175 22.39 -1.51 12.75
C SER A 175 22.44 -0.12 13.39
N SER A 176 23.67 0.39 13.51
CA SER A 176 24.02 1.77 13.80
C SER A 176 23.10 2.75 13.06
N SER A 177 22.59 3.71 13.83
CA SER A 177 21.66 4.70 13.35
C SER A 177 22.26 5.48 12.17
N ASN A 178 21.47 5.66 11.11
CA ASN A 178 21.71 6.66 10.06
C ASN A 178 21.54 8.09 10.63
N GLN A 179 22.16 8.38 11.78
CA GLN A 179 22.18 9.72 12.34
C GLN A 179 23.15 10.59 11.54
N LEU A 180 22.63 11.70 11.04
CA LEU A 180 23.43 12.75 10.42
C LEU A 180 24.47 13.24 11.44
N THR A 181 25.70 13.47 10.99
CA THR A 181 26.73 14.12 11.80
C THR A 181 26.32 15.55 12.16
N ASP A 182 26.86 16.11 13.25
CA ASP A 182 26.60 17.52 13.67
C ASP A 182 26.84 18.56 12.55
N LYS A 183 27.79 18.27 11.66
CA LYS A 183 28.13 19.12 10.51
C LYS A 183 27.07 19.04 9.41
N GLN A 184 26.43 17.88 9.22
CA GLN A 184 25.31 17.70 8.31
C GLN A 184 24.05 18.37 8.86
N ILE A 185 23.75 18.20 10.16
CA ILE A 185 22.59 18.82 10.84
C ILE A 185 22.59 20.35 10.67
N LYS A 186 23.75 21.00 10.78
CA LYS A 186 23.87 22.46 10.60
C LYS A 186 23.50 22.95 9.18
N ARG A 187 23.64 22.11 8.15
CA ARG A 187 23.37 22.46 6.74
C ARG A 187 21.93 22.17 6.30
N THR A 188 21.15 21.46 7.11
CA THR A 188 19.84 20.93 6.76
C THR A 188 18.73 21.45 7.69
N LYS A 189 18.89 22.64 8.29
CA LYS A 189 17.96 23.17 9.31
C LYS A 189 16.50 23.24 8.84
N ASP A 190 16.28 23.47 7.55
CA ASP A 190 14.94 23.58 6.96
C ASP A 190 14.41 22.23 6.43
N ILE A 191 15.22 21.16 6.48
CA ILE A 191 14.82 19.82 6.07
C ILE A 191 14.23 19.11 7.29
N PRO A 192 12.98 18.62 7.22
CA PRO A 192 12.38 17.84 8.30
C PRO A 192 13.28 16.64 8.65
N SER A 193 13.47 16.41 9.95
CA SER A 193 14.22 15.25 10.41
C SER A 193 13.47 13.97 10.06
N ILE A 194 14.21 12.95 9.63
CA ILE A 194 13.64 11.62 9.44
C ILE A 194 13.41 10.99 10.82
N PRO A 195 12.23 10.45 11.13
CA PRO A 195 12.00 9.73 12.37
C PRO A 195 13.04 8.61 12.56
N PRO A 196 13.43 8.29 13.81
CA PRO A 196 14.39 7.22 14.09
C PRO A 196 13.98 5.91 13.43
N LYS A 197 14.97 5.16 12.93
CA LYS A 197 14.72 3.82 12.36
C LYS A 197 14.16 2.92 13.46
N THR A 198 13.01 2.33 13.19
CA THR A 198 12.42 1.25 13.98
C THR A 198 12.35 0.01 13.11
N SER A 199 12.32 -1.16 13.72
CA SER A 199 12.10 -2.39 12.96
C SER A 199 10.74 -2.35 12.28
N VAL A 200 10.72 -2.44 10.95
CA VAL A 200 9.50 -2.32 10.15
C VAL A 200 8.79 -3.67 10.10
N ARG A 201 7.54 -3.69 10.57
CA ARG A 201 6.73 -4.89 10.69
C ARG A 201 5.46 -4.79 9.89
N ALA A 202 5.29 -5.73 8.96
CA ALA A 202 4.05 -5.86 8.18
C ALA A 202 2.84 -6.32 9.02
N ASP A 203 3.06 -6.91 10.20
CA ASP A 203 2.05 -7.22 11.22
C ASP A 203 1.91 -6.10 12.28
N ASP A 204 2.47 -4.92 12.02
CA ASP A 204 2.15 -3.66 12.69
C ASP A 204 1.41 -2.72 11.72
N TRP A 205 0.79 -1.67 12.25
CA TRP A 205 0.03 -0.72 11.45
C TRP A 205 0.94 0.15 10.57
N LEU A 206 0.73 0.06 9.27
CA LEU A 206 1.37 0.90 8.26
C LEU A 206 0.31 1.79 7.60
N LEU A 207 0.56 3.10 7.55
CA LEU A 207 -0.32 4.03 6.84
C LEU A 207 0.03 3.97 5.36
N TYR A 208 -0.96 3.73 4.52
CA TYR A 208 -0.83 3.77 3.07
C TYR A 208 -1.58 4.97 2.52
N GLU A 209 -0.81 5.95 2.06
CA GLU A 209 -1.28 7.13 1.33
C GLU A 209 -1.36 6.80 -0.15
N LEU A 210 -2.54 7.00 -0.73
CA LEU A 210 -2.87 6.59 -2.09
C LEU A 210 -3.40 7.79 -2.88
N GLU A 211 -2.94 7.97 -4.12
CA GLU A 211 -3.42 9.00 -5.01
C GLU A 211 -3.51 8.54 -6.47
N CYS A 212 -4.48 9.07 -7.21
CA CYS A 212 -4.66 8.88 -8.64
C CYS A 212 -4.71 10.25 -9.34
N PRO A 213 -3.59 10.80 -9.80
CA PRO A 213 -3.59 12.11 -10.43
C PRO A 213 -4.27 12.14 -11.80
N ILE A 214 -4.34 10.99 -12.50
CA ILE A 214 -4.88 10.92 -13.86
C ILE A 214 -5.55 9.57 -14.14
N ALA A 215 -6.76 9.64 -14.69
CA ALA A 215 -7.46 8.51 -15.29
C ALA A 215 -8.06 8.97 -16.63
N MET A 216 -7.52 8.48 -17.73
CA MET A 216 -7.91 8.85 -19.10
C MET A 216 -7.68 7.68 -20.05
N HIS A 217 -8.46 7.62 -21.13
CA HIS A 217 -8.31 6.60 -22.18
C HIS A 217 -8.35 5.16 -21.64
N ASN A 218 -9.27 4.89 -20.70
CA ASN A 218 -9.42 3.60 -20.02
C ASN A 218 -8.18 3.13 -19.26
N ARG A 219 -7.30 4.04 -18.85
CA ARG A 219 -6.17 3.77 -17.95
C ARG A 219 -6.17 4.72 -16.78
N ALA A 220 -5.61 4.28 -15.67
CA ALA A 220 -5.38 5.11 -14.51
C ALA A 220 -3.97 4.90 -13.97
N LEU A 221 -3.27 6.00 -13.72
CA LEU A 221 -1.97 6.00 -13.07
C LEU A 221 -2.16 6.35 -11.60
N THR A 222 -1.66 5.49 -10.73
CA THR A 222 -1.82 5.59 -9.29
C THR A 222 -0.46 5.55 -8.59
N PHE A 223 -0.35 6.26 -7.49
CA PHE A 223 0.84 6.34 -6.66
C PHE A 223 0.50 6.00 -5.21
N GLY A 224 1.47 5.39 -4.53
CA GLY A 224 1.33 4.98 -3.15
C GLY A 224 2.55 5.33 -2.31
N ARG A 225 2.36 5.75 -1.06
CA ARG A 225 3.42 5.93 -0.06
C ARG A 225 3.04 5.20 1.22
N ILE A 226 3.88 4.26 1.64
CA ILE A 226 3.65 3.46 2.86
C ILE A 226 4.55 3.99 3.96
N TRP A 227 3.95 4.31 5.09
CA TRP A 227 4.56 4.94 6.23
C TRP A 227 4.45 4.06 7.47
N THR A 228 5.47 4.07 8.32
CA THR A 228 5.32 3.58 9.70
C THR A 228 4.39 4.51 10.48
N ARG A 229 3.83 4.02 11.59
CA ARG A 229 3.07 4.86 12.53
C ARG A 229 3.87 6.06 13.08
N SER A 230 5.20 5.93 13.15
CA SER A 230 6.11 7.02 13.56
C SER A 230 6.37 8.07 12.46
N GLY A 231 5.80 7.90 11.27
CA GLY A 231 5.91 8.85 10.16
C GLY A 231 7.10 8.62 9.24
N ARG A 232 7.76 7.46 9.30
CA ARG A 232 8.90 7.13 8.43
C ARG A 232 8.41 6.54 7.10
N LEU A 233 8.85 7.10 5.97
CA LEU A 233 8.49 6.60 4.65
C LEU A 233 9.31 5.35 4.31
N ILE A 234 8.67 4.19 4.22
CA ILE A 234 9.36 2.90 4.02
C ILE A 234 9.27 2.39 2.59
N VAL A 235 8.17 2.70 1.88
CA VAL A 235 7.95 2.23 0.51
C VAL A 235 7.22 3.29 -0.31
N THR A 236 7.61 3.44 -1.58
CA THR A 236 6.81 4.14 -2.60
C THR A 236 6.40 3.16 -3.70
N CYS A 237 5.17 3.29 -4.19
CA CYS A 237 4.59 2.46 -5.23
C CYS A 237 4.10 3.32 -6.39
N ALA A 238 4.12 2.76 -7.60
CA ALA A 238 3.44 3.30 -8.78
C ALA A 238 2.81 2.15 -9.57
N GLN A 239 1.62 2.39 -10.12
CA GLN A 239 0.88 1.38 -10.89
C GLN A 239 -0.03 2.05 -11.91
N GLU A 240 0.06 1.58 -13.15
CA GLU A 240 -0.95 1.79 -14.18
C GLU A 240 -1.85 0.55 -14.29
N GLY A 241 -3.14 0.78 -14.50
CA GLY A 241 -4.10 -0.28 -14.75
C GLY A 241 -5.10 0.12 -15.83
N VAL A 242 -5.65 -0.88 -16.52
CA VAL A 242 -6.80 -0.69 -17.41
C VAL A 242 -8.07 -0.66 -16.57
N ILE A 243 -8.88 0.36 -16.80
CA ILE A 243 -10.19 0.53 -16.20
C ILE A 243 -11.18 0.84 -17.31
N ARG A 244 -12.20 -0.01 -17.49
CA ARG A 244 -13.31 0.24 -18.40
C ARG A 244 -14.60 0.27 -17.60
N CYS A 245 -15.28 1.41 -17.65
CA CYS A 245 -16.58 1.61 -17.03
C CYS A 245 -17.62 2.04 -18.06
N ASN A 246 -18.90 1.78 -17.78
CA ASN A 246 -20.04 2.30 -18.55
C ASN A 246 -20.85 3.34 -17.77
#